data_AF-A0A2R6DTP6-F1
#
_entry.id   AF-A0A2R6DTP6-F1
#
_cell.length_a   1.000
_cell.length_b   1.000
_cell.length_c   1.000
_cell.angle_alpha   90.00
_cell.angle_beta   90.00
_cell.angle_gamma   90.00
#
_symmetry.space_group_name_H-M   'P 1'
#
loop_
_entity.id
_entity.type
_entity.pdbx_description
1 polymer ?
#
loop_
_entity_poly.entity_id
_entity_poly.type
_entity_poly.pdbx_seq_one_letter_code
_entity_poly.pdbx_strand_id
1 'polypeptide(L)'
;MGGDDSRDENGGGSGDDRGSDLAGGETVGERRTVEPPDTDDRFPVPLRGVAVDAKTRCTHYDSELDVIALRFPCCDAYYPCFRCHEAVAGHDPERAPREAFDDPAVLCGVCGATLSARAYLDCGDACPECDASFNPGCRRHHDRYFEPEREVGSEPGSGSESES
;
A
#
# COMPACT_ATOMS: atom_id res chain seq x y z
N MET A 1 -5.35 -24.65 -83.88
CA MET A 1 -5.57 -23.25 -83.49
C MET A 1 -6.47 -23.27 -82.26
N GLY A 2 -5.86 -23.24 -81.07
CA GLY A 2 -6.52 -23.28 -79.77
C GLY A 2 -5.43 -23.14 -78.73
N GLY A 3 -5.40 -22.01 -78.04
CA GLY A 3 -4.28 -21.55 -77.22
C GLY A 3 -4.22 -22.25 -75.86
N ASP A 4 -3.01 -22.63 -75.50
CA ASP A 4 -2.57 -23.08 -74.18
C ASP A 4 -1.68 -21.95 -73.65
N ASP A 5 -2.04 -21.30 -72.54
CA ASP A 5 -1.13 -20.40 -71.81
C ASP A 5 -1.54 -20.39 -70.33
N SER A 6 -1.25 -21.51 -69.67
CA SER A 6 -1.18 -21.59 -68.21
C SER A 6 0.07 -20.85 -67.75
N ARG A 7 -0.12 -19.73 -67.05
CA ARG A 7 0.95 -19.01 -66.37
C ARG A 7 1.20 -19.66 -65.00
N ASP A 8 2.15 -20.57 -64.98
CA ASP A 8 2.96 -20.87 -63.80
C ASP A 8 4.26 -20.04 -63.84
N GLU A 9 4.81 -19.81 -62.64
CA GLU A 9 6.20 -19.42 -62.31
C GLU A 9 6.33 -18.12 -61.51
N ASN A 10 6.67 -18.28 -60.22
CA ASN A 10 7.88 -17.78 -59.55
C ASN A 10 7.66 -18.00 -58.03
N GLY A 11 8.34 -18.95 -57.36
CA GLY A 11 9.79 -18.92 -57.14
C GLY A 11 10.06 -17.87 -56.05
N GLY A 12 10.07 -18.20 -54.77
CA GLY A 12 11.26 -18.73 -54.08
C GLY A 12 11.92 -17.60 -53.29
N GLY A 13 12.00 -17.72 -51.96
CA GLY A 13 12.56 -16.67 -51.11
C GLY A 13 12.61 -17.07 -49.64
N SER A 14 13.59 -17.91 -49.32
CA SER A 14 14.05 -18.24 -47.97
C SER A 14 14.49 -17.01 -47.17
N GLY A 15 14.36 -17.11 -45.85
CA GLY A 15 15.07 -16.27 -44.87
C GLY A 15 14.09 -15.63 -43.88
N ASP A 16 14.25 -15.71 -42.57
CA ASP A 16 15.29 -16.31 -41.75
C ASP A 16 14.67 -16.60 -40.38
N ASP A 17 15.07 -17.73 -39.84
CA ASP A 17 14.98 -18.09 -38.43
C ASP A 17 15.58 -16.96 -37.59
N ARG A 18 14.73 -16.19 -36.93
CA ARG A 18 15.12 -15.38 -35.76
C ARG A 18 14.34 -15.90 -34.59
N GLY A 19 14.97 -16.85 -33.90
CA GLY A 19 14.63 -17.19 -32.55
C GLY A 19 14.79 -16.03 -31.58
N SER A 20 14.50 -16.39 -30.33
CA SER A 20 14.60 -15.58 -29.11
C SER A 20 13.40 -14.61 -28.99
N ASP A 21 12.57 -14.66 -27.96
CA ASP A 21 12.95 -14.85 -26.56
C ASP A 21 11.86 -15.58 -25.77
N LEU A 22 12.27 -16.65 -25.11
CA LEU A 22 11.66 -17.06 -23.85
C LEU A 22 11.95 -15.95 -22.83
N ALA A 23 11.07 -14.98 -22.73
CA ALA A 23 10.98 -14.11 -21.55
C ALA A 23 9.69 -14.45 -20.82
N GLY A 24 9.75 -15.50 -20.01
CA GLY A 24 8.98 -15.51 -18.77
C GLY A 24 9.47 -14.36 -17.91
N GLY A 25 9.00 -13.15 -18.19
CA GLY A 25 9.04 -12.04 -17.26
C GLY A 25 7.79 -12.18 -16.42
N GLU A 26 7.94 -12.71 -15.20
CA GLU A 26 7.00 -12.43 -14.12
C GLU A 26 6.60 -10.96 -14.25
N THR A 27 5.31 -10.65 -14.40
CA THR A 27 4.87 -9.27 -14.44
C THR A 27 5.32 -8.65 -13.13
N VAL A 28 6.45 -7.92 -13.14
CA VAL A 28 6.90 -7.11 -12.03
C VAL A 28 5.77 -6.12 -11.85
N GLY A 29 4.90 -6.41 -10.86
CA GLY A 29 3.59 -5.80 -10.76
C GLY A 29 3.69 -4.29 -10.90
N GLU A 30 2.91 -3.70 -11.81
CA GLU A 30 2.92 -2.27 -12.08
C GLU A 30 2.88 -1.49 -10.77
N ARG A 31 4.00 -0.85 -10.42
CA ARG A 31 4.09 0.06 -9.28
C ARG A 31 3.59 1.43 -9.72
N ARG A 32 2.67 2.03 -8.96
CA ARG A 32 2.05 3.33 -9.29
C ARG A 32 2.33 4.35 -8.19
N THR A 33 2.72 5.55 -8.59
CA THR A 33 2.73 6.71 -7.69
C THR A 33 1.40 7.42 -7.84
N VAL A 34 0.71 7.65 -6.72
CA VAL A 34 -0.58 8.35 -6.68
C VAL A 34 -0.52 9.39 -5.56
N GLU A 35 -0.86 10.62 -5.92
CA GLU A 35 -0.83 11.80 -5.05
C GLU A 35 -2.23 12.41 -4.97
N PRO A 36 -2.56 13.20 -3.94
CA PRO A 36 -3.82 13.93 -3.90
C PRO A 36 -3.99 14.86 -5.11
N PRO A 37 -5.20 15.02 -5.66
CA PRO A 37 -6.48 14.52 -5.15
C PRO A 37 -6.80 13.06 -5.53
N ASP A 38 -6.03 12.45 -6.43
CA ASP A 38 -6.31 11.13 -6.99
C ASP A 38 -6.14 9.98 -5.98
N THR A 39 -6.67 8.82 -6.32
CA THR A 39 -6.58 7.57 -5.53
C THR A 39 -6.36 6.40 -6.45
N ASP A 40 -5.62 5.39 -5.98
CA ASP A 40 -5.35 4.18 -6.74
C ASP A 40 -6.62 3.31 -6.88
N ASP A 41 -7.13 3.21 -8.10
CA ASP A 41 -8.37 2.50 -8.45
C ASP A 41 -8.29 0.97 -8.25
N ARG A 42 -7.09 0.42 -8.03
CA ARG A 42 -6.90 -1.01 -7.76
C ARG A 42 -7.37 -1.43 -6.37
N PHE A 43 -7.53 -0.46 -5.47
CA PHE A 43 -7.93 -0.71 -4.09
C PHE A 43 -9.34 -0.15 -3.82
N PRO A 44 -10.15 -0.82 -2.98
CA PRO A 44 -11.50 -0.36 -2.65
C PRO A 44 -11.53 0.84 -1.67
N VAL A 45 -10.36 1.30 -1.24
CA VAL A 45 -10.17 2.41 -0.29
C VAL A 45 -9.31 3.49 -0.92
N PRO A 46 -9.39 4.76 -0.47
CA PRO A 46 -8.57 5.83 -1.00
C PRO A 46 -7.08 5.60 -0.68
N LEU A 47 -6.36 4.91 -1.57
CA LEU A 47 -4.96 4.56 -1.39
C LEU A 47 -4.06 5.47 -2.23
N ARG A 48 -2.97 5.94 -1.61
CA ARG A 48 -1.97 6.85 -2.19
C ARG A 48 -0.55 6.45 -1.76
N GLY A 49 0.45 6.94 -2.47
CA GLY A 49 1.86 6.72 -2.14
C GLY A 49 2.77 6.66 -3.35
N VAL A 50 4.05 6.33 -3.11
CA VAL A 50 5.10 6.35 -4.14
C VAL A 50 5.45 4.93 -4.58
N ALA A 51 5.29 4.67 -5.88
CA ALA A 51 5.57 3.39 -6.54
C ALA A 51 4.97 2.19 -5.78
N VAL A 52 3.67 2.26 -5.51
CA VAL A 52 2.92 1.25 -4.76
C VAL A 52 2.49 0.10 -5.67
N ASP A 53 2.74 -1.13 -5.26
CA ASP A 53 2.31 -2.33 -5.97
C ASP A 53 0.91 -2.81 -5.53
N ALA A 54 0.41 -3.89 -6.15
CA ALA A 54 -0.91 -4.45 -5.84
C ALA A 54 -1.04 -5.02 -4.41
N LYS A 55 0.07 -5.25 -3.70
CA LYS A 55 0.10 -5.72 -2.31
C LYS A 55 0.45 -4.62 -1.33
N THR A 56 0.29 -3.36 -1.74
CA THR A 56 0.62 -2.15 -0.97
C THR A 56 2.09 -1.98 -0.62
N ARG A 57 3.02 -2.73 -1.22
CA ARG A 57 4.47 -2.49 -1.06
C ARG A 57 4.87 -1.24 -1.81
N CYS A 58 5.82 -0.46 -1.28
CA CYS A 58 6.22 0.82 -1.84
C CYS A 58 7.73 0.93 -1.99
N THR A 59 8.23 1.98 -2.65
CA THR A 59 9.68 2.17 -2.81
C THR A 59 10.46 2.33 -1.49
N HIS A 60 9.79 2.68 -0.39
CA HIS A 60 10.43 2.85 0.92
C HIS A 60 10.56 1.54 1.68
N TYR A 61 9.54 0.67 1.55
CA TYR A 61 9.41 -0.61 2.25
C TYR A 61 8.78 -1.62 1.28
N ASP A 62 9.57 -2.59 0.83
CA ASP A 62 9.23 -3.52 -0.26
C ASP A 62 9.52 -5.00 0.12
N SER A 63 9.67 -5.31 1.41
CA SER A 63 9.80 -6.71 1.81
C SER A 63 8.50 -7.48 1.57
N GLU A 64 8.59 -8.81 1.55
CA GLU A 64 7.43 -9.70 1.39
C GLU A 64 6.39 -9.55 2.53
N LEU A 65 6.78 -8.92 3.63
CA LEU A 65 5.95 -8.67 4.81
C LEU A 65 5.38 -7.23 4.86
N ASP A 66 5.84 -6.33 3.99
CA ASP A 66 5.38 -4.93 3.91
C ASP A 66 4.06 -4.81 3.13
N VAL A 67 3.10 -5.66 3.49
CA VAL A 67 1.84 -5.86 2.77
C VAL A 67 0.65 -5.21 3.47
N ILE A 68 0.89 -4.08 4.14
CA ILE A 68 -0.15 -3.29 4.80
C ILE A 68 -0.15 -1.84 4.30
N ALA A 69 -1.29 -1.17 4.41
CA ALA A 69 -1.39 0.28 4.33
C ALA A 69 -2.15 0.82 5.54
N LEU A 70 -1.74 1.96 6.07
CA LEU A 70 -2.35 2.59 7.24
C LEU A 70 -3.14 3.84 6.83
N ARG A 71 -4.33 4.00 7.41
CA ARG A 71 -5.18 5.18 7.26
C ARG A 71 -4.67 6.30 8.14
N PHE A 72 -4.55 7.49 7.56
CA PHE A 72 -4.21 8.70 8.29
C PHE A 72 -5.46 9.57 8.53
N PRO A 73 -5.77 9.94 9.78
CA PRO A 73 -6.97 10.71 10.10
C PRO A 73 -6.97 12.13 9.51
N CYS A 74 -5.79 12.73 9.28
CA CYS A 74 -5.66 14.07 8.68
C CYS A 74 -6.29 14.20 7.28
N CYS A 75 -6.37 13.12 6.51
CA CYS A 75 -6.83 13.15 5.12
C CYS A 75 -7.68 11.95 4.70
N ASP A 76 -8.03 11.10 5.65
CA ASP A 76 -8.86 9.90 5.46
C ASP A 76 -8.37 8.93 4.37
N ALA A 77 -7.07 8.93 4.09
CA ALA A 77 -6.46 8.12 3.02
C ALA A 77 -5.47 7.10 3.59
N TYR A 78 -5.34 5.99 2.87
CA TYR A 78 -4.44 4.89 3.18
C TYR A 78 -3.10 5.08 2.47
N TYR A 79 -2.02 4.85 3.21
CA TYR A 79 -0.65 4.89 2.69
C TYR A 79 0.12 3.66 3.16
N PRO A 80 0.94 3.03 2.29
CA PRO A 80 1.82 1.92 2.68
C PRO A 80 2.72 2.19 3.90
N CYS A 81 3.14 3.45 4.06
CA CYS A 81 3.98 3.88 5.16
C CYS A 81 3.91 5.39 5.37
N PHE A 82 4.39 5.86 6.52
CA PHE A 82 4.47 7.28 6.84
C PHE A 82 5.32 8.09 5.84
N ARG A 83 6.40 7.50 5.29
CA ARG A 83 7.23 8.19 4.27
C ARG A 83 6.49 8.42 2.97
N CYS A 84 5.55 7.54 2.62
CA CYS A 84 4.68 7.77 1.46
C CYS A 84 3.75 8.95 1.72
N HIS A 85 3.17 9.05 2.92
CA HIS A 85 2.36 10.20 3.31
C HIS A 85 3.18 11.51 3.29
N GLU A 86 4.35 11.54 3.95
CA GLU A 86 5.24 12.71 3.96
C GLU A 86 5.63 13.16 2.54
N ALA A 87 5.81 12.21 1.61
CA ALA A 87 6.21 12.51 0.25
C ALA A 87 5.09 13.15 -0.60
N VAL A 88 3.82 12.76 -0.40
CA VAL A 88 2.73 13.13 -1.34
C VAL A 88 1.58 13.91 -0.70
N ALA A 89 1.40 13.88 0.62
CA ALA A 89 0.24 14.47 1.27
C ALA A 89 0.31 16.01 1.39
N GLY A 90 1.52 16.56 1.39
CA GLY A 90 1.75 18.01 1.49
C GLY A 90 1.39 18.63 2.85
N HIS A 91 1.19 17.80 3.89
CA HIS A 91 0.96 18.23 5.27
C HIS A 91 1.55 17.21 6.26
N ASP A 92 1.67 17.61 7.52
CA ASP A 92 2.16 16.75 8.60
C ASP A 92 1.15 15.63 8.95
N PRO A 93 1.63 14.43 9.30
CA PRO A 93 0.78 13.31 9.69
C PRO A 93 0.15 13.51 11.07
N GLU A 94 -1.13 13.16 11.18
CA GLU A 94 -1.84 13.02 12.46
C GLU A 94 -1.94 11.55 12.88
N ARG A 95 -1.93 11.30 14.19
CA ARG A 95 -2.10 9.97 14.77
C ARG A 95 -3.58 9.69 15.00
N ALA A 96 -4.00 8.45 14.80
CA ALA A 96 -5.35 8.01 15.11
C ALA A 96 -5.60 8.12 16.63
N PRO A 97 -6.64 8.85 17.05
CA PRO A 97 -6.98 8.96 18.46
C PRO A 97 -7.59 7.67 18.98
N ARG A 98 -7.53 7.45 20.29
CA ARG A 98 -8.03 6.21 20.91
C ARG A 98 -9.50 5.92 20.67
N GLU A 99 -10.29 6.97 20.49
CA GLU A 99 -11.71 6.89 20.19
C GLU A 99 -11.96 6.27 18.80
N ALA A 100 -11.01 6.41 17.87
CA ALA A 100 -11.07 5.87 16.52
C ALA A 100 -10.43 4.48 16.38
N PHE A 101 -10.05 3.83 17.49
CA PHE A 101 -9.34 2.54 17.41
C PHE A 101 -10.21 1.37 16.95
N ASP A 102 -11.53 1.52 17.01
CA ASP A 102 -12.50 0.56 16.46
C ASP A 102 -12.79 0.81 14.97
N ASP A 103 -12.42 1.97 14.44
CA ASP A 103 -12.63 2.31 13.03
C ASP A 103 -11.59 1.63 12.14
N PRO A 104 -11.90 1.43 10.84
CA PRO A 104 -10.95 0.94 9.85
C PRO A 104 -9.69 1.80 9.82
N ALA A 105 -8.54 1.19 10.11
CA ALA A 105 -7.26 1.87 10.25
C ALA A 105 -6.14 1.22 9.43
N VAL A 106 -6.24 -0.08 9.13
CA VAL A 106 -5.21 -0.82 8.41
C VAL A 106 -5.85 -1.61 7.27
N LEU A 107 -5.27 -1.58 6.09
CA LEU A 107 -5.64 -2.40 4.94
C LEU A 107 -4.60 -3.52 4.78
N CYS A 108 -5.05 -4.76 4.65
CA CYS A 108 -4.22 -5.87 4.21
C CYS A 108 -4.09 -5.84 2.68
N GLY A 109 -2.88 -5.68 2.15
CA GLY A 109 -2.61 -5.70 0.71
C GLY A 109 -2.73 -7.09 0.07
N VAL A 110 -2.82 -8.17 0.85
CA VAL A 110 -2.96 -9.54 0.31
C VAL A 110 -4.41 -9.89 0.03
N CYS A 111 -5.31 -9.66 0.99
CA CYS A 111 -6.74 -9.99 0.84
C CYS A 111 -7.65 -8.77 0.64
N GLY A 112 -7.14 -7.55 0.81
CA GLY A 112 -7.92 -6.32 0.72
C GLY A 112 -8.81 -6.03 1.93
N ALA A 113 -8.75 -6.85 3.00
CA ALA A 113 -9.55 -6.61 4.20
C ALA A 113 -9.04 -5.39 4.98
N THR A 114 -9.97 -4.60 5.52
CA THR A 114 -9.66 -3.50 6.43
C THR A 114 -9.84 -3.94 7.88
N LEU A 115 -8.81 -3.73 8.69
CA LEU A 115 -8.77 -4.00 10.11
C LEU A 115 -8.87 -2.70 10.90
N SER A 116 -9.47 -2.78 12.09
CA SER A 116 -9.39 -1.69 13.06
C SER A 116 -7.99 -1.59 13.67
N ALA A 117 -7.67 -0.45 14.29
CA ALA A 117 -6.38 -0.29 14.98
C ALA A 117 -6.21 -1.36 16.07
N ARG A 118 -7.27 -1.65 16.85
CA ARG A 118 -7.24 -2.73 17.87
C ARG A 118 -6.96 -4.09 17.25
N ALA A 119 -7.74 -4.47 16.23
CA ALA A 119 -7.55 -5.77 15.57
C ALA A 119 -6.13 -5.94 15.03
N TYR A 120 -5.57 -4.88 14.41
CA TYR A 120 -4.19 -4.90 13.93
C TYR A 120 -3.16 -5.00 15.07
N LEU A 121 -3.35 -4.30 16.18
CA LEU A 121 -2.45 -4.36 17.33
C LEU A 121 -2.49 -5.73 18.04
N ASP A 122 -3.64 -6.41 18.05
CA ASP A 122 -3.86 -7.68 18.73
C ASP A 122 -3.57 -8.92 17.86
N CYS A 123 -3.50 -8.79 16.53
CA CYS A 123 -3.41 -9.93 15.59
C CYS A 123 -2.05 -10.66 15.55
N GLY A 124 -1.04 -10.20 16.29
CA GLY A 124 0.23 -10.93 16.40
C GLY A 124 1.06 -10.98 15.11
N ASP A 125 1.04 -9.92 14.30
CA ASP A 125 1.75 -9.80 13.01
C ASP A 125 1.20 -10.71 11.89
N ALA A 126 -0.06 -11.12 11.95
CA ALA A 126 -0.70 -11.85 10.86
C ALA A 126 -2.12 -11.33 10.60
N CYS A 127 -2.53 -11.31 9.34
CA CYS A 127 -3.89 -10.93 9.00
C CYS A 127 -4.89 -11.96 9.57
N PRO A 128 -5.88 -11.57 10.39
CA PRO A 128 -6.87 -12.51 10.92
C PRO A 128 -7.82 -13.07 9.85
N GLU A 129 -7.88 -12.43 8.66
CA GLU A 129 -8.78 -12.83 7.57
C GLU A 129 -8.12 -13.78 6.56
N CYS A 130 -6.79 -13.77 6.43
CA CYS A 130 -6.10 -14.55 5.39
C CYS A 130 -4.74 -15.15 5.83
N ASP A 131 -4.37 -14.99 7.11
CA ASP A 131 -3.13 -15.49 7.71
C ASP A 131 -1.83 -14.95 7.08
N ALA A 132 -1.92 -13.94 6.21
CA ALA A 132 -0.75 -13.29 5.63
C ALA A 132 0.11 -12.66 6.73
N SER A 133 1.41 -12.96 6.72
CA SER A 133 2.35 -12.38 7.68
C SER A 133 2.61 -10.91 7.40
N PHE A 134 2.49 -10.09 8.44
CA PHE A 134 2.85 -8.68 8.45
C PHE A 134 4.26 -8.50 8.98
N ASN A 135 4.89 -7.37 8.62
CA ASN A 135 6.22 -7.06 9.08
C ASN A 135 6.20 -6.72 10.58
N PRO A 136 6.80 -7.52 11.48
CA PRO A 136 6.85 -7.21 12.91
C PRO A 136 7.66 -5.93 13.20
N GLY A 137 8.50 -5.49 12.25
CA GLY A 137 9.21 -4.22 12.29
C GLY A 137 8.26 -3.01 12.29
N CYS A 138 7.03 -3.14 11.77
CA CYS A 138 6.01 -2.08 11.80
C CYS A 138 5.66 -1.65 13.23
N ARG A 139 5.82 -2.54 14.23
CA ARG A 139 5.61 -2.24 15.65
C ARG A 139 6.43 -1.07 16.16
N ARG A 140 7.63 -0.87 15.59
CA ARG A 140 8.55 0.23 15.95
C ARG A 140 8.07 1.60 15.50
N HIS A 141 6.99 1.65 14.72
CA HIS A 141 6.43 2.87 14.18
C HIS A 141 5.00 3.12 14.67
N HIS A 142 4.45 2.29 15.58
CA HIS A 142 3.08 2.44 16.06
C HIS A 142 2.83 3.84 16.65
N ASP A 143 3.81 4.42 17.32
CA ASP A 143 3.79 5.78 17.84
C ASP A 143 3.62 6.86 16.76
N ARG A 144 3.91 6.57 15.49
CA ARG A 144 3.67 7.48 14.37
C ARG A 144 2.25 7.42 13.82
N TYR A 145 1.52 6.35 14.08
CA TYR A 145 0.18 6.13 13.53
C TYR A 145 -0.92 6.15 14.60
N PHE A 146 -0.60 5.78 15.83
CA PHE A 146 -1.57 5.56 16.91
C PHE A 146 -1.18 6.36 18.14
N GLU A 147 -2.16 6.96 18.81
CA GLU A 147 -1.91 7.57 20.11
C GLU A 147 -1.51 6.54 21.18
N PRO A 148 -0.49 6.82 22.00
CA PRO A 148 -0.08 5.93 23.09
C PRO A 148 -1.19 5.78 24.13
N GLU A 149 -1.10 4.74 24.96
CA GLU A 149 -1.96 4.59 26.14
C GLU A 149 -1.69 5.79 27.02
N ARG A 150 -2.68 6.67 27.18
CA ARG A 150 -2.54 7.81 28.09
C ARG A 150 -2.41 7.20 29.48
N GLU A 151 -1.23 7.29 30.09
CA GLU A 151 -1.14 7.20 31.54
C GLU A 151 -1.98 8.35 32.08
N VAL A 152 -3.14 8.03 32.64
CA VAL A 152 -3.95 8.99 33.41
C VAL A 152 -3.09 9.40 34.60
N GLY A 153 -2.39 10.53 34.49
CA GLY A 153 -1.45 10.95 35.51
C GLY A 153 -0.66 12.19 35.18
N SER A 154 -1.34 13.34 35.09
CA SER A 154 -0.87 14.64 35.58
C SER A 154 -1.97 15.67 35.33
N GLU A 155 -3.00 15.63 36.17
CA GLU A 155 -3.73 16.87 36.47
C GLU A 155 -2.68 17.87 36.99
N PRO A 156 -2.53 19.08 36.42
CA PRO A 156 -1.90 20.14 37.17
C PRO A 156 -2.85 20.42 38.33
N GLY A 157 -2.47 19.99 39.54
CA GLY A 157 -3.20 20.35 40.73
C GLY A 157 -3.35 21.87 40.75
N SER A 158 -4.58 22.35 40.56
CA SER A 158 -4.99 23.68 41.05
C SER A 158 -4.92 23.61 42.58
N GLY A 159 -3.71 23.74 43.10
CA GLY A 159 -3.45 24.09 44.47
C GLY A 159 -3.91 25.52 44.68
N SER A 160 -4.98 25.65 45.45
CA SER A 160 -5.52 26.92 45.91
C SER A 160 -4.54 27.64 46.86
N GLU A 161 -4.62 28.97 46.82
CA GLU A 161 -4.34 29.94 47.90
C GLU A 161 -2.89 30.32 48.23
N SER A 162 -2.54 31.58 47.94
CA SER A 162 -1.90 32.58 48.83
C SER A 162 -1.81 33.88 48.01
N GLU A 163 -2.46 34.98 48.40
CA GLU A 163 -1.90 36.20 49.00
C GLU A 163 -3.05 37.25 48.89
N SER A 164 -3.43 38.12 49.83
CA SER A 164 -2.97 38.60 51.13
C SER A 164 -4.16 39.18 51.90
#